data_AF-A0A316WK89-F1
#
_entry.id   AF-A0A316WK89-F1
#
_cell.length_a   1.000
_cell.length_b   1.000
_cell.length_c   1.000
_cell.angle_alpha   90.00
_cell.angle_beta   90.00
_cell.angle_gamma   90.00
#
_symmetry.space_group_name_H-M   'P 1'
#
loop_
_entity.id
_entity.type
_entity.pdbx_description
1 polymer ?
#
loop_
_entity_poly.entity_id
_entity_poly.type
_entity_poly.pdbx_seq_one_letter_code
_entity_poly.pdbx_strand_id
1 'polypeptide(L)'
;MKNIYRNYNEEDLLVAYLYMTDHTGKINDEMREAISQKFNYDEFVKKAEYRKILIKEKGRISFEVHNRVQKGEKITLILEDISSKIIERGELKIFILEKFEQFSKVKENDKIDEKIIFKSLLGIVAVSVTGLLFFKAIISFTGQFSFFLLIPVYIINYVVIYGITGKTRDNFAVFMAILISVIISTIFSLAMLG
;
A
#
# COMPACT_ATOMS: atom_id res chain seq x y z
N MET A 1 0.49 -11.01 38.80
CA MET A 1 0.91 -10.36 37.53
C MET A 1 -0.15 -9.33 37.14
N LYS A 2 0.24 -8.25 36.46
CA LYS A 2 -0.71 -7.21 36.03
C LYS A 2 -1.35 -7.66 34.72
N ASN A 3 -2.64 -8.02 34.74
CA ASN A 3 -3.39 -8.41 33.55
C ASN A 3 -3.42 -7.24 32.55
N ILE A 4 -2.71 -7.40 31.44
CA ILE A 4 -2.52 -6.34 30.43
C ILE A 4 -3.81 -6.02 29.67
N TYR A 5 -4.72 -6.99 29.55
CA TYR A 5 -5.97 -6.87 28.80
C TYR A 5 -7.02 -6.02 29.52
N ARG A 6 -6.85 -5.78 30.84
CA ARG A 6 -7.75 -4.89 31.59
C ARG A 6 -7.79 -3.46 31.05
N ASN A 7 -6.74 -3.01 30.38
CA ASN A 7 -6.69 -1.67 29.79
C ASN A 7 -7.25 -1.61 28.36
N TYR A 8 -7.55 -2.76 27.76
CA TYR A 8 -8.00 -2.82 26.36
C TYR A 8 -9.45 -2.35 26.26
N ASN A 9 -9.77 -1.64 25.18
CA ASN A 9 -11.16 -1.39 24.81
C ASN A 9 -11.78 -2.65 24.17
N GLU A 10 -13.07 -2.60 23.83
CA GLU A 10 -13.75 -3.76 23.24
C GLU A 10 -13.11 -4.23 21.92
N GLU A 11 -12.68 -3.28 21.10
CA GLU A 11 -12.08 -3.54 19.78
C GLU A 11 -10.74 -4.25 19.90
N ASP A 12 -9.88 -3.76 20.79
CA ASP A 12 -8.58 -4.35 21.10
C ASP A 12 -8.75 -5.76 21.67
N LEU A 13 -9.76 -5.97 22.52
CA LEU A 13 -10.09 -7.29 23.06
C LEU A 13 -10.56 -8.24 21.97
N LEU A 14 -11.40 -7.78 21.02
CA LEU A 14 -11.89 -8.61 19.92
C LEU A 14 -10.74 -9.04 19.00
N VAL A 15 -9.83 -8.11 18.67
CA VAL A 15 -8.64 -8.41 17.85
C VAL A 15 -7.73 -9.41 18.57
N ALA A 16 -7.43 -9.18 19.84
CA ALA A 16 -6.57 -10.06 20.61
C ALA A 16 -7.21 -11.45 20.82
N TYR A 17 -8.52 -11.51 21.07
CA TYR A 17 -9.28 -12.76 21.16
C TYR A 17 -9.14 -13.56 19.87
N LEU A 18 -9.45 -12.95 18.72
CA LEU A 18 -9.38 -13.61 17.42
C LEU A 18 -7.97 -14.11 17.10
N TYR A 19 -6.96 -13.28 17.37
CA TYR A 19 -5.57 -13.65 17.19
C TYR A 19 -5.20 -14.90 18.02
N MET A 20 -5.53 -14.91 19.31
CA MET A 20 -5.22 -16.05 20.18
C MET A 20 -5.96 -17.32 19.77
N THR A 21 -7.25 -17.20 19.43
CA THR A 21 -8.04 -18.36 18.99
C THR A 21 -7.55 -18.92 17.67
N ASP A 22 -7.12 -18.08 16.72
CA ASP A 22 -6.63 -18.54 15.41
C ASP A 22 -5.26 -19.22 15.51
N HIS A 23 -4.39 -18.79 16.43
CA HIS A 23 -3.03 -19.35 16.56
C HIS A 23 -2.93 -20.49 17.56
N THR A 24 -3.73 -20.48 18.63
CA THR A 24 -3.59 -21.43 19.74
C THR A 24 -4.85 -22.24 20.04
N GLY A 25 -5.97 -21.92 19.37
CA GLY A 25 -7.27 -22.59 19.56
C GLY A 25 -7.99 -22.22 20.85
N LYS A 26 -7.37 -21.45 21.76
CA LYS A 26 -7.95 -21.06 23.05
C LYS A 26 -7.43 -19.70 23.51
N ILE A 27 -8.16 -19.03 24.40
CA ILE A 27 -7.66 -17.86 25.12
C ILE A 27 -7.09 -18.26 26.48
N ASN A 28 -6.23 -17.42 27.06
CA ASN A 28 -5.75 -17.60 28.42
C ASN A 28 -6.76 -17.07 29.46
N ASP A 29 -6.55 -17.44 30.72
CA ASP A 29 -7.46 -17.06 31.82
C ASP A 29 -7.48 -15.55 32.06
N GLU A 30 -6.35 -14.85 31.83
CA GLU A 30 -6.26 -13.40 31.96
C GLU A 30 -7.18 -12.67 30.97
N MET A 31 -7.22 -13.10 29.70
CA MET A 31 -8.12 -12.54 28.69
C MET A 31 -9.58 -12.87 28.98
N ARG A 32 -9.86 -14.11 29.41
CA ARG A 32 -11.22 -14.51 29.80
C ARG A 32 -11.74 -13.65 30.95
N GLU A 33 -10.90 -13.41 31.96
CA GLU A 33 -11.21 -12.55 33.10
C GLU A 33 -11.45 -11.10 32.66
N ALA A 34 -10.58 -10.55 31.82
CA ALA A 34 -10.70 -9.17 31.33
C ALA A 34 -11.96 -8.93 30.49
N ILE A 35 -12.36 -9.91 29.67
CA ILE A 35 -13.61 -9.87 28.90
C ILE A 35 -14.80 -9.92 29.87
N SER A 36 -14.82 -10.90 30.77
CA SER A 36 -15.94 -11.13 31.69
C SER A 36 -16.14 -9.99 32.69
N GLN A 37 -15.09 -9.21 32.99
CA GLN A 37 -15.17 -8.02 33.84
C GLN A 37 -15.86 -6.83 33.17
N LYS A 38 -15.86 -6.77 31.84
CA LYS A 38 -16.35 -5.60 31.08
C LYS A 38 -17.59 -5.90 30.23
N PHE A 39 -17.74 -7.15 29.79
CA PHE A 39 -18.74 -7.56 28.81
C PHE A 39 -19.34 -8.91 29.19
N ASN A 40 -20.52 -9.20 28.65
CA ASN A 40 -21.05 -10.56 28.68
C ASN A 40 -20.16 -11.44 27.78
N TYR A 41 -19.53 -12.47 28.37
CA TYR A 41 -18.58 -13.32 27.67
C TYR A 41 -19.19 -14.02 26.45
N ASP A 42 -20.41 -14.55 26.57
CA ASP A 42 -21.06 -15.29 25.49
C ASP A 42 -21.47 -14.37 24.32
N GLU A 43 -21.95 -13.17 24.63
CA GLU A 43 -22.25 -12.15 23.61
C GLU A 43 -20.98 -11.67 22.93
N PHE A 44 -19.90 -11.48 23.69
CA PHE A 44 -18.60 -11.09 23.17
C PHE A 44 -18.05 -12.15 22.21
N VAL A 45 -18.10 -13.43 22.58
CA VAL A 45 -17.66 -14.54 21.72
C VAL A 45 -18.49 -14.59 20.44
N LYS A 46 -19.82 -14.46 20.53
CA LYS A 46 -20.68 -14.38 19.33
C LYS A 46 -20.30 -13.21 18.42
N LYS A 47 -20.01 -12.04 18.99
CA LYS A 47 -19.56 -10.85 18.25
C LYS A 47 -18.20 -11.09 17.59
N ALA A 48 -17.26 -11.75 18.27
CA ALA A 48 -15.96 -12.11 17.72
C ALA A 48 -16.09 -13.07 16.54
N GLU A 49 -16.87 -14.15 16.69
CA GLU A 49 -17.10 -15.12 15.62
C GLU A 49 -17.81 -14.50 14.41
N TYR A 50 -18.83 -13.69 14.63
CA TYR A 50 -19.48 -12.93 13.55
C TYR A 50 -18.48 -12.03 12.82
N ARG A 51 -17.60 -11.35 13.56
CA ARG A 51 -16.56 -10.50 12.98
C ARG A 51 -15.55 -11.29 12.16
N LYS A 52 -15.13 -12.47 12.62
CA LYS A 52 -14.25 -13.37 11.87
C LYS A 52 -14.86 -13.76 10.52
N ILE A 53 -16.14 -14.13 10.54
CA ILE A 53 -16.91 -14.46 9.34
C ILE A 53 -16.99 -13.25 8.40
N LEU A 54 -17.30 -12.07 8.93
CA LEU A 54 -17.38 -10.82 8.18
C LEU A 54 -16.05 -10.44 7.51
N ILE A 55 -14.93 -10.55 8.22
CA ILE A 55 -13.59 -10.27 7.68
C ILE A 55 -13.27 -11.22 6.52
N LYS A 56 -13.54 -12.52 6.70
CA LYS A 56 -13.31 -13.52 5.66
C LYS A 56 -14.14 -13.25 4.41
N GLU A 57 -15.41 -12.86 4.60
CA GLU A 57 -16.31 -12.52 3.50
C GLU A 57 -15.88 -11.24 2.77
N LYS A 58 -15.51 -10.18 3.50
CA LYS A 58 -14.94 -8.96 2.89
C LYS A 58 -13.66 -9.28 2.11
N GLY A 59 -12.82 -10.19 2.61
CA GLY A 59 -11.63 -10.69 1.92
C GLY A 59 -11.97 -11.41 0.61
N ARG A 60 -12.95 -12.33 0.63
CA ARG A 60 -13.45 -13.03 -0.56
C ARG A 60 -13.94 -12.05 -1.62
N ILE A 61 -14.79 -11.11 -1.22
CA ILE A 61 -15.35 -10.09 -2.13
C ILE A 61 -14.24 -9.23 -2.71
N SER A 62 -13.29 -8.77 -1.89
CA SER A 62 -12.16 -7.96 -2.36
C SER A 62 -11.32 -8.71 -3.39
N PHE A 63 -11.08 -10.01 -3.20
CA PHE A 63 -10.36 -10.85 -4.17
C PHE A 63 -11.13 -11.02 -5.48
N GLU A 64 -12.45 -11.21 -5.40
CA GLU A 64 -13.30 -11.33 -6.59
C GLU A 64 -13.33 -10.02 -7.39
N VAL A 65 -13.51 -8.88 -6.73
CA VAL A 65 -13.45 -7.55 -7.37
C VAL A 65 -12.09 -7.34 -8.02
N HIS A 66 -10.99 -7.66 -7.34
CA HIS A 66 -9.65 -7.57 -7.91
C HIS A 66 -9.54 -8.34 -9.23
N ASN A 67 -9.92 -9.62 -9.24
CA ASN A 67 -9.83 -10.46 -10.45
C ASN A 67 -10.67 -9.91 -11.61
N ARG A 68 -11.87 -9.40 -11.32
CA ARG A 68 -12.78 -8.81 -12.32
C ARG A 68 -12.21 -7.51 -12.91
N VAL A 69 -11.61 -6.67 -12.06
CA VAL A 69 -10.87 -5.47 -12.50
C VAL A 69 -9.68 -5.84 -13.38
N GLN A 70 -8.91 -6.88 -13.02
CA GLN A 70 -7.79 -7.36 -13.85
C GLN A 70 -8.25 -7.83 -15.22
N LYS A 71 -9.42 -8.49 -15.32
CA LYS A 71 -10.06 -8.86 -16.59
C LYS A 71 -10.60 -7.66 -17.39
N GLY A 72 -10.72 -6.48 -16.78
CA GLY A 72 -11.24 -5.27 -17.43
C GLY A 72 -12.77 -5.20 -17.47
N GLU A 73 -13.43 -5.91 -16.56
CA GLU A 73 -14.90 -5.91 -16.47
C GLU A 73 -15.42 -4.56 -15.96
N LYS A 74 -16.63 -4.19 -16.41
CA LYS A 74 -17.30 -2.95 -16.00
C LYS A 74 -17.87 -3.09 -14.59
N ILE A 75 -17.83 -1.99 -13.83
CA ILE A 75 -18.36 -1.94 -12.46
C ILE A 75 -19.83 -2.37 -12.36
N THR A 76 -20.65 -2.09 -13.37
CA THR A 76 -22.07 -2.49 -13.39
C THR A 76 -22.24 -4.00 -13.31
N LEU A 77 -21.43 -4.76 -14.07
CA LEU A 77 -21.45 -6.22 -14.07
C LEU A 77 -20.94 -6.78 -12.74
N ILE A 78 -19.90 -6.16 -12.18
CA ILE A 78 -19.33 -6.58 -10.89
C ILE A 78 -20.34 -6.40 -9.75
N LEU A 79 -21.11 -5.31 -9.76
CA LEU A 79 -22.15 -5.03 -8.77
C LEU A 79 -23.35 -5.98 -8.87
N GLU A 80 -23.64 -6.51 -10.07
CA GLU A 80 -24.72 -7.46 -10.31
C GLU A 80 -24.33 -8.90 -9.93
N ASP A 81 -23.10 -9.30 -10.24
CA ASP A 81 -22.60 -10.67 -10.04
C ASP A 81 -22.24 -10.97 -8.57
N ILE A 82 -21.64 -10.01 -7.87
CA ILE A 82 -21.13 -10.23 -6.52
C ILE A 82 -22.25 -10.06 -5.50
N SER A 83 -22.53 -11.12 -4.75
CA SER A 83 -23.50 -11.12 -3.66
C SER A 83 -22.87 -11.56 -2.34
N SER A 84 -23.50 -11.18 -1.23
CA SER A 84 -23.16 -11.62 0.11
C SER A 84 -24.43 -11.95 0.89
N LYS A 85 -24.37 -13.00 1.72
CA LYS A 85 -25.44 -13.35 2.65
C LYS A 85 -25.27 -12.70 4.03
N ILE A 86 -24.09 -12.16 4.31
CA ILE A 86 -23.68 -11.67 5.63
C ILE A 86 -23.71 -10.13 5.66
N ILE A 87 -23.32 -9.50 4.55
CA ILE A 87 -23.24 -8.05 4.39
C ILE A 87 -24.55 -7.54 3.78
N GLU A 88 -25.10 -6.46 4.34
CA GLU A 88 -26.28 -5.82 3.78
C GLU A 88 -26.01 -5.31 2.36
N ARG A 89 -27.02 -5.36 1.47
CA ARG A 89 -26.89 -4.95 0.07
C ARG A 89 -26.34 -3.53 -0.10
N GLY A 90 -26.72 -2.59 0.77
CA GLY A 90 -26.22 -1.20 0.74
C GLY A 90 -24.73 -1.13 1.03
N GLU A 91 -24.29 -1.70 2.16
CA GLU A 91 -22.88 -1.75 2.57
C GLU A 91 -22.03 -2.52 1.54
N LEU A 92 -22.55 -3.63 1.01
CA LEU A 92 -21.87 -4.43 -0.01
C LEU A 92 -21.57 -3.61 -1.26
N LYS A 93 -22.53 -2.83 -1.75
CA LYS A 93 -22.34 -1.97 -2.94
C LYS A 93 -21.25 -0.94 -2.70
N ILE A 94 -21.27 -0.27 -1.56
CA ILE A 94 -20.26 0.73 -1.19
C ILE A 94 -18.88 0.06 -1.15
N PHE A 95 -18.77 -1.08 -0.47
CA PHE A 95 -17.52 -1.82 -0.37
C PHE A 95 -16.97 -2.26 -1.74
N ILE A 96 -17.83 -2.76 -2.64
CA ILE A 96 -17.44 -3.13 -4.01
C ILE A 96 -16.93 -1.91 -4.78
N LEU A 97 -17.61 -0.76 -4.68
CA LEU A 97 -17.21 0.47 -5.36
C LEU A 97 -15.83 0.96 -4.88
N GLU A 98 -15.61 1.00 -3.57
CA GLU A 98 -14.32 1.38 -2.99
C GLU A 98 -13.18 0.47 -3.48
N LYS A 99 -13.41 -0.85 -3.46
CA LYS A 99 -12.42 -1.82 -3.94
C LYS A 99 -12.20 -1.74 -5.44
N PHE A 100 -13.25 -1.53 -6.21
CA PHE A 100 -13.14 -1.35 -7.66
C PHE A 100 -12.29 -0.12 -7.99
N GLU A 101 -12.55 1.02 -7.34
CA GLU A 101 -11.78 2.24 -7.57
C GLU A 101 -10.32 2.05 -7.15
N GLN A 102 -10.08 1.45 -5.99
CA GLN A 102 -8.73 1.14 -5.50
C GLN A 102 -7.95 0.28 -6.51
N PHE A 103 -8.52 -0.84 -6.95
CA PHE A 103 -7.84 -1.74 -7.88
C PHE A 103 -7.74 -1.18 -9.30
N SER A 104 -8.70 -0.38 -9.75
CA SER A 104 -8.65 0.25 -11.07
C SER A 104 -7.53 1.28 -11.14
N LYS A 105 -7.33 2.07 -10.07
CA LYS A 105 -6.20 3.02 -9.98
C LYS A 105 -4.86 2.29 -10.03
N VAL A 106 -4.71 1.19 -9.30
CA VAL A 106 -3.49 0.36 -9.32
C VAL A 106 -3.27 -0.20 -10.73
N LYS A 107 -4.28 -0.85 -11.33
CA LYS A 107 -4.18 -1.40 -12.69
C LYS A 107 -3.79 -0.34 -13.74
N GLU A 108 -4.39 0.84 -13.66
CA GLU A 108 -4.06 1.94 -14.57
C GLU A 108 -2.64 2.44 -14.32
N ASN A 109 -2.20 2.54 -13.06
CA ASN A 109 -0.83 2.92 -12.74
C ASN A 109 0.18 1.89 -13.26
N ASP A 110 -0.12 0.60 -13.15
CA ASP A 110 0.77 -0.49 -13.56
C ASP A 110 0.84 -0.68 -15.08
N LYS A 111 -0.03 -0.02 -15.84
CA LYS A 111 -0.03 -0.06 -17.29
C LYS A 111 1.26 0.54 -17.84
N ILE A 112 1.99 -0.27 -18.61
CA ILE A 112 3.18 0.14 -19.34
C ILE A 112 2.83 0.12 -20.82
N ASP A 113 2.67 1.31 -21.40
CA ASP A 113 2.52 1.49 -22.83
C ASP A 113 3.73 2.25 -23.41
N GLU A 114 3.84 2.27 -24.74
CA GLU A 114 4.94 2.94 -25.44
C GLU A 114 5.05 4.42 -25.04
N LYS A 115 3.92 5.07 -24.77
CA LYS A 115 3.86 6.46 -24.33
C LYS A 115 4.50 6.66 -22.96
N ILE A 116 4.22 5.78 -22.00
CA ILE A 116 4.83 5.82 -20.66
C ILE A 116 6.32 5.50 -20.75
N ILE A 117 6.73 4.53 -21.58
CA ILE A 117 8.15 4.24 -21.82
C ILE A 117 8.86 5.47 -22.38
N PHE A 118 8.32 6.08 -23.44
CA PHE A 118 8.88 7.28 -24.07
C PHE A 118 8.98 8.45 -23.09
N LYS A 119 7.90 8.72 -22.34
CA LYS A 119 7.88 9.75 -21.29
C LYS A 119 8.91 9.49 -20.19
N SER A 120 9.09 8.23 -19.81
CA SER A 120 10.07 7.83 -18.78
C SER A 120 11.49 8.06 -19.29
N LEU A 121 11.79 7.71 -20.56
CA LEU A 121 13.07 7.99 -21.21
C LEU A 121 13.35 9.50 -21.29
N LEU A 122 12.37 10.31 -21.68
CA LEU A 122 12.48 11.77 -21.68
C LEU A 122 12.74 12.30 -20.25
N GLY A 123 12.08 11.70 -19.27
CA GLY A 123 12.33 11.94 -17.85
C GLY A 123 13.78 11.67 -17.45
N ILE A 124 14.38 10.57 -17.89
CA ILE A 124 15.80 10.27 -17.61
C ILE A 124 16.70 11.41 -18.10
N VAL A 125 16.47 11.94 -19.31
CA VAL A 125 17.29 13.02 -19.87
C VAL A 125 17.14 14.30 -19.04
N ALA A 126 15.90 14.73 -18.78
CA ALA A 126 15.62 15.95 -18.00
C ALA A 126 16.18 15.85 -16.57
N VAL A 127 16.08 14.66 -15.97
CA VAL A 127 16.50 14.42 -14.61
C VAL A 127 18.01 14.27 -14.49
N SER A 128 18.69 13.69 -15.47
CA SER A 128 20.15 13.58 -15.43
C SER A 128 20.83 14.96 -15.36
N VAL A 129 20.23 15.99 -15.98
CA VAL A 129 20.71 17.37 -15.88
C VAL A 129 20.45 17.96 -14.49
N THR A 130 19.23 17.81 -13.97
CA THR A 130 18.87 18.39 -12.65
C THR A 130 19.57 17.67 -11.50
N GLY A 131 19.65 16.34 -11.54
CA GLY A 131 20.40 15.52 -10.61
C GLY A 131 21.89 15.85 -10.59
N LEU A 132 22.51 16.05 -11.76
CA LEU A 132 23.90 16.50 -11.86
C LEU A 132 24.10 17.88 -11.23
N LEU A 133 23.26 18.86 -11.57
CA LEU A 133 23.36 20.21 -11.02
C LEU A 133 23.22 20.22 -9.50
N PHE A 134 22.25 19.46 -8.97
CA PHE A 134 22.02 19.33 -7.54
C PHE A 134 23.21 18.66 -6.82
N PHE A 135 23.70 17.56 -7.36
CA PHE A 135 24.80 16.82 -6.77
C PHE A 135 26.11 17.60 -6.79
N LYS A 136 26.41 18.27 -7.91
CA LYS A 136 27.53 19.20 -8.04
C LYS A 136 27.44 20.34 -7.04
N ALA A 137 26.25 20.95 -6.88
CA ALA A 137 26.06 22.04 -5.92
C ALA A 137 26.35 21.60 -4.49
N ILE A 138 25.89 20.40 -4.10
CA ILE A 138 26.15 19.88 -2.75
C ILE A 138 27.63 19.60 -2.54
N ILE A 139 28.30 18.88 -3.46
CA ILE A 139 29.72 18.56 -3.29
C ILE A 139 30.56 19.83 -3.24
N SER A 140 30.27 20.83 -4.08
CA SER A 140 30.96 22.12 -4.02
C SER A 140 30.77 22.85 -2.68
N PHE A 141 29.61 22.67 -2.02
CA PHE A 141 29.32 23.32 -0.75
C PHE A 141 29.90 22.56 0.46
N THR A 142 29.85 21.23 0.44
CA THR A 142 30.29 20.38 1.56
C THR A 142 31.75 19.93 1.43
N GLY A 143 32.35 20.00 0.23
CA GLY A 143 33.68 19.48 -0.07
C GLY A 143 33.80 17.96 0.02
N GLN A 144 32.68 17.24 0.20
CA GLN A 144 32.68 15.79 0.45
C GLN A 144 31.58 15.08 -0.32
N PHE A 145 31.95 13.95 -0.93
CA PHE A 145 31.00 12.99 -1.46
C PHE A 145 30.49 12.08 -0.33
N SER A 146 29.17 11.85 -0.28
CA SER A 146 28.55 10.91 0.64
C SER A 146 27.40 10.17 -0.03
N PHE A 147 27.35 8.85 0.14
CA PHE A 147 26.26 8.02 -0.38
C PHE A 147 24.90 8.41 0.19
N PHE A 148 24.84 9.02 1.38
CA PHE A 148 23.59 9.54 1.95
C PHE A 148 22.95 10.64 1.09
N LEU A 149 23.73 11.35 0.27
CA LEU A 149 23.24 12.38 -0.64
C LEU A 149 22.46 11.82 -1.84
N LEU A 150 22.57 10.52 -2.10
CA LEU A 150 21.78 9.86 -3.15
C LEU A 150 20.29 9.80 -2.80
N ILE A 151 19.93 9.86 -1.52
CA ILE A 151 18.52 9.83 -1.09
C ILE A 151 17.78 11.09 -1.58
N PRO A 152 18.24 12.33 -1.30
CA PRO A 152 17.66 13.54 -1.88
C PRO A 152 17.65 13.55 -3.42
N VAL A 153 18.72 13.08 -4.07
CA VAL A 153 18.78 12.98 -5.55
C VAL A 153 17.67 12.07 -6.06
N TYR A 154 17.50 10.89 -5.46
CA TYR A 154 16.44 9.95 -5.81
C TYR A 154 15.05 10.60 -5.68
N ILE A 155 14.82 11.35 -4.60
CA ILE A 155 13.52 12.04 -4.37
C ILE A 155 13.26 13.08 -5.46
N ILE A 156 14.24 13.93 -5.79
CA ILE A 156 14.11 14.93 -6.85
C ILE A 156 13.85 14.25 -8.20
N ASN A 157 14.62 13.21 -8.50
CA ASN A 157 14.50 12.44 -9.72
C ASN A 157 13.10 11.83 -9.87
N TYR A 158 12.55 11.30 -8.79
CA TYR A 158 11.18 10.81 -8.75
C TYR A 158 10.16 11.91 -9.02
N VAL A 159 10.23 13.06 -8.35
CA VAL A 159 9.25 14.15 -8.50
C VAL A 159 9.18 14.63 -9.95
N VAL A 160 10.33 14.78 -10.60
CA VAL A 160 10.39 15.22 -12.00
C VAL A 160 9.83 14.16 -12.95
N ILE A 161 10.25 12.89 -12.80
CA ILE A 161 9.72 11.81 -13.65
C ILE A 161 8.21 11.65 -13.44
N TYR A 162 7.74 11.71 -12.19
CA TYR A 162 6.32 11.69 -11.85
C TYR A 162 5.56 12.84 -12.54
N GLY A 163 6.11 14.06 -12.54
CA GLY A 163 5.51 15.21 -13.23
C GLY A 163 5.36 15.00 -14.75
N ILE A 164 6.25 14.23 -15.37
CA ILE A 164 6.22 13.95 -16.82
C ILE A 164 5.29 12.76 -17.16
N THR A 165 5.38 11.68 -16.37
CA THR A 165 4.69 10.42 -16.65
C THR A 165 3.29 10.38 -16.06
N GLY A 166 3.06 11.05 -14.93
CA GLY A 166 1.85 10.96 -14.13
C GLY A 166 1.67 9.61 -13.41
N LYS A 167 2.73 8.78 -13.39
CA LYS A 167 2.70 7.41 -12.83
C LYS A 167 3.61 7.33 -11.61
N THR A 168 3.19 6.59 -10.59
CA THR A 168 3.96 6.45 -9.33
C THR A 168 5.20 5.59 -9.54
N ARG A 169 6.07 5.55 -8.52
CA ARG A 169 7.24 4.66 -8.49
C ARG A 169 6.90 3.17 -8.50
N ASP A 170 5.63 2.80 -8.28
CA ASP A 170 5.20 1.39 -8.32
C ASP A 170 5.10 0.90 -9.78
N ASN A 171 4.95 1.83 -10.75
CA ASN A 171 5.08 1.50 -12.16
C ASN A 171 6.54 1.14 -12.48
N PHE A 172 6.75 -0.06 -13.03
CA PHE A 172 8.08 -0.58 -13.29
C PHE A 172 8.93 0.29 -14.23
N ALA A 173 8.33 0.89 -15.28
CA ALA A 173 9.07 1.75 -16.20
C ALA A 173 9.56 3.04 -15.51
N VAL A 174 8.71 3.63 -14.67
CA VAL A 174 9.06 4.80 -13.86
C VAL A 174 10.15 4.46 -12.85
N PHE A 175 10.01 3.34 -12.14
CA PHE A 175 11.03 2.86 -11.20
C PHE A 175 12.41 2.71 -11.87
N MET A 176 12.46 2.03 -13.02
CA MET A 176 13.69 1.83 -13.77
C MET A 176 14.28 3.14 -14.25
N ALA A 177 13.45 4.08 -14.72
CA ALA A 177 13.90 5.40 -15.14
C ALA A 177 14.54 6.20 -13.99
N ILE A 178 13.96 6.16 -12.78
CA ILE A 178 14.54 6.84 -11.61
C ILE A 178 15.89 6.22 -11.27
N LEU A 179 15.97 4.89 -11.21
CA LEU A 179 17.19 4.16 -10.87
C LEU A 179 18.32 4.43 -11.87
N ILE A 180 18.04 4.34 -13.17
CA ILE A 180 18.99 4.65 -14.24
C ILE A 180 19.44 6.11 -14.15
N SER A 181 18.52 7.03 -13.91
CA SER A 181 18.83 8.45 -13.83
C SER A 181 19.71 8.80 -12.62
N VAL A 182 19.50 8.17 -11.46
CA VAL A 182 20.38 8.33 -10.29
C VAL A 182 21.79 7.82 -10.60
N ILE A 183 21.91 6.66 -11.24
CA ILE A 183 23.22 6.08 -11.62
C ILE A 183 23.94 7.04 -12.58
N ILE A 184 23.28 7.48 -13.65
CA ILE A 184 23.84 8.42 -14.63
C ILE A 184 24.28 9.71 -13.93
N SER A 185 23.41 10.32 -13.12
CA SER A 185 23.72 11.58 -12.41
C SER A 185 24.94 11.42 -11.51
N THR A 186 25.08 10.28 -10.83
CA THR A 186 26.20 10.01 -9.93
C THR A 186 27.51 9.82 -10.71
N ILE A 187 27.50 8.99 -11.75
CA ILE A 187 28.69 8.71 -12.58
C ILE A 187 29.18 10.00 -13.26
N PHE A 188 28.27 10.76 -13.89
CA PHE A 188 28.65 12.00 -14.56
C PHE A 188 29.16 13.06 -13.58
N SER A 189 28.57 13.17 -12.40
CA SER A 189 29.04 14.13 -11.39
C SER A 189 30.44 13.78 -10.90
N LEU A 190 30.73 12.50 -10.65
CA LEU A 190 32.07 12.04 -10.29
C LEU A 190 33.09 12.27 -11.41
N ALA A 191 32.73 11.95 -12.66
CA ALA A 191 33.59 12.15 -13.82
C ALA A 191 33.91 13.63 -14.11
N MET A 192 33.05 14.57 -13.71
CA MET A 192 33.30 16.01 -13.85
C MET A 192 33.98 16.66 -12.64
N LEU A 193 34.12 15.94 -11.53
CA LEU A 193 34.81 16.40 -10.32
C LEU A 193 36.24 15.83 -10.19
N GLY A 194 36.52 14.70 -10.84
CA GLY A 194 37.88 14.17 -11.03
C GLY A 194 38.60 14.82 -12.20
#